data_AF-A0A0Q4H3R0-F1
#
_entry.id   AF-A0A0Q4H3R0-F1
#
_cell.length_a   1.000
_cell.length_b   1.000
_cell.length_c   1.000
_cell.angle_alpha   90.00
_cell.angle_beta   90.00
_cell.angle_gamma   90.00
#
_symmetry.space_group_name_H-M   'P 1'
#
loop_
_entity.id
_entity.type
_entity.pdbx_description
1 polymer ?
#
loop_
_entity_poly.entity_id
_entity_poly.type
_entity_poly.pdbx_seq_one_letter_code
_entity_poly.pdbx_strand_id
1 'polypeptide(L)'
;MRIATGILLILLPIAFNVAFAALAARFSYPDILRRPTTEILERFRAGGSSLVLLWWCFALTAVLLAPAAVLVAGALADADATLVATGLVVGVLAAAVQFLGLVRWPFLVPFLARESADPESSPARREAIDVVFQSFNRYLGVAVGEHLGYLFSGAWTILVGVAIMQSAAVPWWIGLIGILVGALLALCSLEFVGGFEERGWRLAGAVTPFAYIAWSVWLVGTGVALLFPL
;
A
#
# COMPACT_ATOMS: atom_id res chain seq x y z
N MET A 1 -16.49 17.94 -7.67
CA MET A 1 -15.34 17.11 -7.26
C MET A 1 -15.38 16.79 -5.76
N ARG A 2 -15.55 17.78 -4.87
CA ARG A 2 -15.55 17.61 -3.40
C ARG A 2 -16.33 16.40 -2.86
N ILE A 3 -17.60 16.19 -3.24
CA ILE A 3 -18.40 15.05 -2.76
C ILE A 3 -17.78 13.70 -3.13
N ALA A 4 -17.40 13.53 -4.40
CA ALA A 4 -16.77 12.29 -4.86
C ALA A 4 -15.41 12.07 -4.19
N THR A 5 -14.62 13.12 -4.01
CA THR A 5 -13.35 13.08 -3.27
C THR A 5 -13.60 12.62 -1.83
N GLY A 6 -14.54 13.24 -1.12
CA GLY A 6 -14.85 12.93 0.27
C GLY A 6 -15.32 11.48 0.45
N ILE A 7 -16.23 11.01 -0.40
CA ILE A 7 -16.70 9.62 -0.38
C ILE A 7 -15.54 8.65 -0.62
N LEU A 8 -14.70 8.90 -1.63
CA LEU A 8 -13.60 8.00 -1.96
C LEU A 8 -12.55 7.96 -0.84
N LEU A 9 -12.21 9.11 -0.24
CA LEU A 9 -11.27 9.19 0.88
C LEU A 9 -11.78 8.50 2.15
N ILE A 10 -13.09 8.29 2.28
CA ILE A 10 -13.69 7.50 3.38
C ILE A 10 -13.69 6.01 3.02
N LEU A 11 -14.20 5.66 1.84
CA LEU A 11 -14.38 4.25 1.46
C LEU A 11 -13.06 3.52 1.18
N LEU A 12 -12.07 4.20 0.59
CA LEU A 12 -10.78 3.60 0.25
C LEU A 12 -10.05 3.03 1.47
N PRO A 13 -9.78 3.79 2.55
CA PRO A 13 -9.08 3.25 3.72
C PRO A 13 -9.91 2.19 4.44
N ILE A 14 -11.25 2.27 4.43
CA ILE A 14 -12.11 1.22 4.98
C ILE A 14 -11.92 -0.08 4.20
N ALA A 15 -12.03 -0.03 2.87
CA ALA A 15 -11.85 -1.20 2.00
C ALA A 15 -10.45 -1.81 2.16
N PHE A 16 -9.41 -0.97 2.21
CA PHE A 16 -8.03 -1.38 2.46
C PHE A 16 -7.89 -2.12 3.80
N ASN A 17 -8.35 -1.55 4.90
CA ASN A 17 -8.22 -2.15 6.23
C ASN A 17 -9.05 -3.44 6.36
N VAL A 18 -10.25 -3.50 5.76
CA VAL A 18 -11.07 -4.72 5.74
C VAL A 18 -10.37 -5.84 4.98
N ALA A 19 -9.83 -5.55 3.80
CA ALA A 19 -9.09 -6.54 3.00
C ALA A 19 -7.79 -6.98 3.70
N PHE A 20 -7.06 -6.05 4.31
CA PHE A 20 -5.88 -6.35 5.13
C PHE A 20 -6.22 -7.27 6.31
N ALA A 21 -7.27 -6.94 7.07
CA ALA A 21 -7.71 -7.75 8.21
C ALA A 21 -8.16 -9.15 7.77
N ALA A 22 -8.85 -9.26 6.64
CA ALA A 22 -9.22 -10.55 6.07
C ALA A 22 -8.00 -11.37 5.64
N LEU A 23 -6.96 -10.74 5.06
CA LEU A 23 -5.70 -11.40 4.73
C LEU A 23 -4.94 -11.85 5.99
N ALA A 24 -4.95 -11.03 7.05
CA ALA A 24 -4.38 -11.40 8.34
C ALA A 24 -5.08 -12.63 8.92
N ALA A 25 -6.41 -12.65 8.93
CA ALA A 25 -7.20 -13.76 9.47
C ALA A 25 -7.06 -15.05 8.66
N ARG A 26 -6.99 -14.96 7.32
CA ARG A 26 -7.05 -16.14 6.43
C ARG A 26 -5.69 -16.65 5.96
N PHE A 27 -4.69 -15.78 5.95
CA PHE A 27 -3.37 -16.08 5.38
C PHE A 27 -2.22 -15.67 6.30
N SER A 28 -2.51 -15.17 7.51
CA SER A 28 -1.50 -14.67 8.47
C SER A 28 -0.65 -13.53 7.91
N TYR A 29 -1.21 -12.72 7.01
CA TYR A 29 -0.54 -11.51 6.50
C TYR A 29 -0.43 -10.43 7.59
N PRO A 30 0.70 -9.70 7.72
CA PRO A 30 1.93 -9.80 6.93
C PRO A 30 2.96 -10.81 7.48
N ASP A 31 2.72 -11.44 8.62
CA ASP A 31 3.71 -12.34 9.25
C ASP A 31 4.10 -13.54 8.39
N ILE A 32 3.20 -14.02 7.54
CA ILE A 32 3.47 -15.09 6.55
C ILE A 32 4.62 -14.73 5.60
N LEU A 33 4.86 -13.44 5.34
CA LEU A 33 5.94 -12.98 4.46
C LEU A 33 7.34 -13.32 5.00
N ARG A 34 7.45 -13.61 6.30
CA ARG A 34 8.72 -13.95 6.97
C ARG A 34 8.96 -15.46 7.06
N ARG A 35 8.07 -16.28 6.48
CA ARG A 35 8.15 -17.74 6.51
C ARG A 35 8.92 -18.28 5.29
N PRO A 36 9.45 -19.51 5.35
CA PRO A 36 10.08 -20.14 4.18
C PRO A 36 9.12 -20.22 2.99
N THR A 37 9.65 -20.13 1.76
CA THR A 37 8.85 -20.16 0.53
C THR A 37 7.89 -21.35 0.48
N THR A 38 8.35 -22.53 0.90
CA THR A 38 7.56 -23.76 0.94
C THR A 38 6.30 -23.59 1.77
N GLU A 39 6.41 -23.03 2.98
CA GLU A 39 5.27 -22.77 3.86
C GLU A 39 4.32 -21.73 3.27
N ILE A 40 4.85 -20.65 2.66
CA ILE A 40 4.03 -19.62 2.03
C ILE A 40 3.19 -20.23 0.90
N LEU A 41 3.83 -20.96 -0.02
CA LEU A 41 3.17 -21.56 -1.18
C LEU A 41 2.15 -22.64 -0.77
N GLU A 42 2.47 -23.44 0.25
CA GLU A 42 1.53 -24.43 0.81
C GLU A 42 0.28 -23.77 1.39
N ARG A 43 0.44 -22.77 2.26
CA ARG A 43 -0.70 -22.04 2.84
C ARG A 43 -1.49 -21.31 1.76
N PHE A 44 -0.82 -20.75 0.76
CA PHE A 44 -1.48 -20.05 -0.32
C PHE A 44 -2.36 -20.99 -1.14
N ARG A 45 -1.83 -22.18 -1.47
CA ARG A 45 -2.58 -23.26 -2.12
C ARG A 45 -3.79 -23.69 -1.29
N ALA A 46 -3.62 -23.85 0.03
CA ALA A 46 -4.72 -24.21 0.93
C ALA A 46 -5.85 -23.15 0.97
N GLY A 47 -5.52 -21.87 0.76
CA GLY A 47 -6.51 -20.78 0.66
C GLY A 47 -7.36 -20.79 -0.62
N GLY A 48 -6.89 -21.45 -1.68
CA GLY A 48 -7.61 -21.65 -2.94
C GLY A 48 -7.99 -20.34 -3.66
N SER A 49 -8.96 -20.44 -4.58
CA SER A 49 -9.43 -19.31 -5.41
C SER A 49 -9.95 -18.11 -4.59
N SER A 50 -10.56 -18.39 -3.45
CA SER A 50 -11.07 -17.35 -2.55
C SER A 50 -9.97 -16.49 -1.91
N LEU A 51 -8.76 -17.03 -1.72
CA LEU A 51 -7.60 -16.24 -1.28
C LEU A 51 -7.01 -15.42 -2.43
N VAL A 52 -6.98 -15.98 -3.65
CA VAL A 52 -6.58 -15.25 -4.87
C VAL A 52 -7.48 -14.03 -5.09
N LEU A 53 -8.80 -14.20 -4.98
CA LEU A 53 -9.76 -13.10 -5.09
C LEU A 53 -9.57 -12.05 -4.00
N LEU A 54 -9.28 -12.47 -2.77
CA LEU A 54 -9.01 -11.55 -1.67
C LEU A 54 -7.76 -10.69 -1.94
N TRP A 55 -6.68 -11.31 -2.42
CA TRP A 55 -5.48 -10.58 -2.86
C TRP A 55 -5.75 -9.65 -4.03
N TRP A 56 -6.59 -10.05 -4.98
CA TRP A 56 -7.01 -9.19 -6.08
C TRP A 56 -7.80 -7.98 -5.58
N CYS A 57 -8.77 -8.17 -4.69
CA CYS A 57 -9.50 -7.07 -4.05
C CYS A 57 -8.56 -6.13 -3.30
N PHE A 58 -7.58 -6.67 -2.56
CA PHE A 58 -6.60 -5.86 -1.86
C PHE A 58 -5.72 -5.05 -2.83
N ALA A 59 -5.25 -5.67 -3.92
CA ALA A 59 -4.51 -4.97 -4.98
C ALA A 59 -5.33 -3.82 -5.61
N LEU A 60 -6.63 -4.01 -5.80
CA LEU A 60 -7.51 -2.97 -6.34
C LEU A 60 -7.67 -1.76 -5.40
N THR A 61 -7.50 -1.92 -4.08
CA THR A 61 -7.48 -0.76 -3.18
C THR A 61 -6.29 0.16 -3.43
N ALA A 62 -5.14 -0.38 -3.86
CA ALA A 62 -4.00 0.43 -4.30
C ALA A 62 -4.32 1.17 -5.61
N VAL A 63 -5.03 0.52 -6.55
CA VAL A 63 -5.48 1.17 -7.79
C VAL A 63 -6.39 2.36 -7.50
N LEU A 64 -7.29 2.26 -6.51
CA LEU A 64 -8.19 3.35 -6.11
C LEU A 64 -7.46 4.59 -5.59
N LEU A 65 -6.18 4.49 -5.21
CA LEU A 65 -5.39 5.65 -4.81
C LEU A 65 -5.10 6.59 -5.99
N ALA A 66 -5.02 6.09 -7.23
CA ALA A 66 -4.82 6.93 -8.41
C ALA A 66 -5.99 7.89 -8.67
N PRO A 67 -7.26 7.44 -8.78
CA PRO A 67 -8.39 8.36 -8.88
C PRO A 67 -8.56 9.20 -7.60
N ALA A 68 -8.17 8.72 -6.42
CA ALA A 68 -8.15 9.55 -5.21
C ALA A 68 -7.17 10.72 -5.34
N ALA A 69 -5.96 10.51 -5.85
CA ALA A 69 -4.99 11.57 -6.11
C ALA A 69 -5.53 12.61 -7.10
N VAL A 70 -6.19 12.17 -8.18
CA VAL A 70 -6.85 13.06 -9.16
C VAL A 70 -7.95 13.89 -8.51
N LEU A 71 -8.81 13.26 -7.73
CA LEU A 71 -9.94 13.92 -7.08
C LEU A 71 -9.50 14.88 -5.98
N VAL A 72 -8.42 14.57 -5.24
CA VAL A 72 -7.83 15.47 -4.25
C VAL A 72 -7.20 16.68 -4.92
N ALA A 73 -6.44 16.49 -6.00
CA ALA A 73 -5.84 17.59 -6.75
C ALA A 73 -6.91 18.59 -7.24
N GLY A 74 -8.04 18.08 -7.77
CA GLY A 74 -9.15 18.94 -8.17
C GLY A 74 -9.92 19.56 -7.01
N ALA A 75 -9.94 18.94 -5.83
CA ALA A 75 -10.58 19.50 -4.63
C ALA A 75 -9.78 20.64 -3.98
N LEU A 76 -8.45 20.67 -4.23
CA LEU A 76 -7.49 21.65 -3.72
C LEU A 76 -6.96 22.58 -4.81
N ALA A 77 -7.75 22.81 -5.87
CA ALA A 77 -7.34 23.61 -7.02
C ALA A 77 -7.10 25.11 -6.71
N ASP A 78 -7.46 25.56 -5.50
CA ASP A 78 -7.18 26.90 -4.98
C ASP A 78 -5.81 27.03 -4.30
N ALA A 79 -5.07 25.92 -4.10
CA ALA A 79 -3.69 25.92 -3.63
C ALA A 79 -2.69 26.15 -4.78
N ASP A 80 -1.38 26.20 -4.47
CA ASP A 80 -0.34 26.37 -5.48
C ASP A 80 -0.42 25.28 -6.57
N ALA A 81 -0.48 25.70 -7.83
CA ALA A 81 -0.70 24.81 -8.96
C ALA A 81 0.43 23.79 -9.17
N THR A 82 1.68 24.18 -8.90
CA THR A 82 2.84 23.30 -9.05
C THR A 82 2.84 22.23 -7.96
N LEU A 83 2.53 22.62 -6.72
CA LEU A 83 2.38 21.73 -5.58
C LEU A 83 1.28 20.69 -5.84
N VAL A 84 0.10 21.15 -6.29
CA VAL A 84 -1.04 20.28 -6.62
C VAL A 84 -0.71 19.31 -7.75
N ALA A 85 -0.08 19.78 -8.82
CA ALA A 85 0.36 18.94 -9.94
C ALA A 85 1.41 17.91 -9.51
N THR A 86 2.35 18.30 -8.65
CA THR A 86 3.36 17.37 -8.10
C THR A 86 2.68 16.32 -7.21
N GLY A 87 1.76 16.73 -6.35
CA GLY A 87 0.94 15.83 -5.53
C GLY A 87 0.18 14.82 -6.38
N LEU A 88 -0.49 15.27 -7.44
CA LEU A 88 -1.17 14.39 -8.39
C LEU A 88 -0.24 13.29 -8.92
N VAL A 89 0.92 13.67 -9.47
CA VAL A 89 1.87 12.73 -10.08
C VAL A 89 2.39 11.74 -9.04
N VAL A 90 2.81 12.22 -7.86
CA VAL A 90 3.33 11.37 -6.78
C VAL A 90 2.26 10.40 -6.28
N GLY A 91 1.01 10.84 -6.15
CA GLY A 91 -0.11 9.97 -5.73
C GLY A 91 -0.42 8.87 -6.74
N VAL A 92 -0.38 9.18 -8.04
CA VAL A 92 -0.54 8.18 -9.10
C VAL A 92 0.63 7.19 -9.10
N LEU A 93 1.87 7.65 -8.89
CA LEU A 93 3.02 6.78 -8.76
C LEU A 93 2.91 5.87 -7.52
N ALA A 94 2.43 6.40 -6.38
CA ALA A 94 2.17 5.63 -5.17
C ALA A 94 1.17 4.49 -5.42
N ALA A 95 0.10 4.76 -6.18
CA ALA A 95 -0.88 3.77 -6.59
C ALA A 95 -0.26 2.69 -7.48
N ALA A 96 0.52 3.10 -8.47
CA ALA A 96 1.16 2.19 -9.43
C ALA A 96 2.14 1.22 -8.77
N VAL A 97 3.06 1.72 -7.93
CA VAL A 97 4.08 0.87 -7.30
C VAL A 97 3.47 -0.11 -6.29
N GLN A 98 2.48 0.33 -5.50
CA GLN A 98 1.78 -0.56 -4.57
C GLN A 98 1.00 -1.64 -5.32
N PHE A 99 0.31 -1.29 -6.41
CA PHE A 99 -0.36 -2.27 -7.25
C PHE A 99 0.63 -3.28 -7.85
N LEU A 100 1.74 -2.82 -8.44
CA LEU A 100 2.78 -3.68 -9.00
C LEU A 100 3.37 -4.65 -7.96
N GLY A 101 3.54 -4.20 -6.72
CA GLY A 101 3.88 -5.09 -5.63
C GLY A 101 2.82 -6.16 -5.40
N LEU A 102 1.56 -5.76 -5.24
CA LEU A 102 0.47 -6.65 -4.85
C LEU A 102 0.06 -7.66 -5.94
N VAL A 103 0.15 -7.31 -7.23
CA VAL A 103 -0.30 -8.18 -8.34
C VAL A 103 0.45 -9.50 -8.47
N ARG A 104 1.62 -9.65 -7.85
CA ARG A 104 2.30 -10.96 -7.81
C ARG A 104 1.44 -12.03 -7.12
N TRP A 105 0.65 -11.66 -6.12
CA TRP A 105 -0.20 -12.57 -5.35
C TRP A 105 -1.34 -13.20 -6.15
N PRO A 106 -2.09 -12.46 -6.99
CA PRO A 106 -3.13 -13.06 -7.84
C PRO A 106 -2.63 -13.74 -9.11
N PHE A 107 -1.42 -13.45 -9.59
CA PHE A 107 -0.95 -13.96 -10.90
C PHE A 107 0.25 -14.90 -10.82
N LEU A 108 1.33 -14.52 -10.13
CA LEU A 108 2.56 -15.32 -10.06
C LEU A 108 2.47 -16.40 -8.99
N VAL A 109 2.12 -16.03 -7.76
CA VAL A 109 2.09 -16.93 -6.60
C VAL A 109 1.17 -18.14 -6.81
N PRO A 110 -0.01 -18.04 -7.43
CA PRO A 110 -0.86 -19.21 -7.66
C PRO A 110 -0.24 -20.21 -8.64
N PHE A 111 0.54 -19.73 -9.62
CA PHE A 111 1.29 -20.61 -10.52
C PHE A 111 2.39 -21.34 -9.75
N LEU A 112 3.24 -20.61 -9.03
CA LEU A 112 4.33 -21.19 -8.24
C LEU A 112 3.81 -22.20 -7.20
N ALA A 113 2.68 -21.91 -6.56
CA ALA A 113 2.06 -22.80 -5.56
C ALA A 113 1.53 -24.12 -6.15
N ARG A 114 1.16 -24.15 -7.44
CA ARG A 114 0.80 -25.40 -8.12
C ARG A 114 2.05 -26.18 -8.52
N GLU A 115 3.01 -25.51 -9.15
CA GLU A 115 4.27 -26.12 -9.60
C GLU A 115 5.09 -26.70 -8.44
N SER A 116 5.03 -26.06 -7.26
CA SER A 116 5.72 -26.55 -6.07
C SER A 116 5.11 -27.82 -5.47
N ALA A 117 3.85 -28.10 -5.80
CA ALA A 117 3.09 -29.24 -5.28
C ALA A 117 3.00 -30.39 -6.29
N ASP A 118 3.54 -30.24 -7.50
CA ASP A 118 3.58 -31.28 -8.51
C ASP A 118 4.49 -32.44 -8.03
N PRO A 119 3.96 -33.67 -7.88
CA PRO A 119 4.74 -34.85 -7.48
C PRO A 119 5.91 -35.15 -8.42
N GLU A 120 5.80 -34.78 -9.70
CA GLU A 120 6.84 -35.00 -10.71
C GLU A 120 7.91 -33.89 -10.72
N SER A 121 7.80 -32.91 -9.80
CA SER A 121 8.72 -31.77 -9.71
C SER A 121 10.12 -32.20 -9.24
N SER A 122 11.08 -32.08 -10.15
CA SER A 122 12.48 -32.37 -9.87
C SER A 122 13.05 -31.48 -8.74
N PRO A 123 14.11 -31.91 -8.04
CA PRO A 123 14.76 -31.08 -7.02
C PRO A 123 15.20 -29.71 -7.57
N ALA A 124 15.77 -29.69 -8.78
CA ALA A 124 16.19 -28.45 -9.45
C ALA A 124 15.00 -27.51 -9.75
N ARG A 125 13.83 -28.06 -10.10
CA ARG A 125 12.61 -27.25 -10.30
C ARG A 125 12.14 -26.61 -9.00
N ARG A 126 12.20 -27.34 -7.88
CA ARG A 126 11.82 -26.82 -6.55
C ARG A 126 12.76 -25.71 -6.07
N GLU A 127 14.07 -25.86 -6.26
CA GLU A 127 15.04 -24.79 -5.98
C GLU A 127 14.80 -23.55 -6.87
N ALA A 128 14.53 -23.76 -8.17
CA ALA A 128 14.21 -22.65 -9.06
C ALA A 128 12.94 -21.89 -8.65
N ILE A 129 11.91 -22.59 -8.16
CA ILE A 129 10.69 -21.97 -7.61
C ILE A 129 11.03 -21.10 -6.41
N ASP A 130 11.88 -21.57 -5.50
CA ASP A 130 12.33 -20.79 -4.35
C ASP A 130 13.03 -19.50 -4.80
N VAL A 131 14.03 -19.62 -5.68
CA VAL A 131 14.75 -18.46 -6.21
C VAL A 131 13.81 -17.48 -6.89
N VAL A 132 12.92 -17.94 -7.77
CA VAL A 132 11.94 -17.07 -8.47
C VAL A 132 11.01 -16.37 -7.47
N PHE A 133 10.44 -17.11 -6.51
CA PHE A 133 9.58 -16.52 -5.50
C PHE A 133 10.33 -15.44 -4.71
N GLN A 134 11.53 -15.75 -4.24
CA GLN A 134 12.36 -14.85 -3.45
C GLN A 134 12.79 -13.61 -4.24
N SER A 135 13.12 -13.74 -5.53
CA SER A 135 13.42 -12.62 -6.42
C SER A 135 12.22 -11.67 -6.55
N PHE A 136 11.04 -12.19 -6.84
CA PHE A 136 9.84 -11.37 -6.97
C PHE A 136 9.37 -10.79 -5.63
N ASN A 137 9.55 -11.52 -4.53
CA ASN A 137 9.19 -11.02 -3.21
C ASN A 137 10.10 -9.87 -2.77
N ARG A 138 11.42 -9.95 -3.02
CA ARG A 138 12.34 -8.84 -2.73
C ARG A 138 12.18 -7.66 -3.68
N TYR A 139 12.06 -7.93 -4.99
CA TYR A 139 11.98 -6.85 -5.97
C TYR A 139 10.59 -6.20 -6.00
N LEU A 140 9.55 -6.94 -6.37
CA LEU A 140 8.20 -6.36 -6.45
C LEU A 140 7.58 -6.15 -5.07
N GLY A 141 7.78 -7.07 -4.14
CA GLY A 141 7.23 -6.93 -2.79
C GLY A 141 7.92 -5.84 -2.00
N VAL A 142 9.17 -6.06 -1.64
CA VAL A 142 9.90 -5.17 -0.73
C VAL A 142 10.31 -3.87 -1.42
N ALA A 143 11.05 -3.91 -2.52
CA ALA A 143 11.60 -2.69 -3.12
C ALA A 143 10.53 -1.82 -3.80
N VAL A 144 9.64 -2.41 -4.60
CA VAL A 144 8.62 -1.65 -5.33
C VAL A 144 7.37 -1.42 -4.48
N GLY A 145 6.78 -2.48 -3.93
CA GLY A 145 5.50 -2.40 -3.24
C GLY A 145 5.59 -1.71 -1.87
N GLU A 146 6.55 -2.09 -1.06
CA GLU A 146 6.70 -1.58 0.31
C GLU A 146 7.56 -0.32 0.34
N HIS A 147 8.82 -0.36 -0.10
CA HIS A 147 9.72 0.79 -0.03
C HIS A 147 9.22 2.00 -0.84
N LEU A 148 9.04 1.86 -2.16
CA LEU A 148 8.51 2.96 -2.97
C LEU A 148 7.05 3.28 -2.61
N GLY A 149 6.26 2.28 -2.23
CA GLY A 149 4.87 2.48 -1.80
C GLY A 149 4.76 3.37 -0.56
N TYR A 150 5.55 3.10 0.48
CA TYR A 150 5.60 3.90 1.72
C TYR A 150 6.15 5.29 1.43
N LEU A 151 7.23 5.39 0.64
CA LEU A 151 7.85 6.66 0.30
C LEU A 151 6.89 7.57 -0.48
N PHE A 152 6.27 7.07 -1.55
CA PHE A 152 5.37 7.88 -2.36
C PHE A 152 4.03 8.15 -1.67
N SER A 153 3.49 7.21 -0.88
CA SER A 153 2.29 7.49 -0.07
C SER A 153 2.58 8.55 0.99
N GLY A 154 3.72 8.48 1.66
CA GLY A 154 4.16 9.48 2.63
C GLY A 154 4.39 10.85 1.99
N ALA A 155 5.14 10.91 0.88
CA ALA A 155 5.39 12.13 0.13
C ALA A 155 4.10 12.76 -0.40
N TRP A 156 3.20 11.97 -0.98
CA TRP A 156 1.89 12.42 -1.42
C TRP A 156 1.09 13.03 -0.26
N THR A 157 1.07 12.37 0.89
CA THR A 157 0.37 12.85 2.09
C THR A 157 0.94 14.17 2.59
N ILE A 158 2.27 14.34 2.58
CA ILE A 158 2.92 15.61 2.90
C ILE A 158 2.50 16.72 1.91
N LEU A 159 2.58 16.46 0.61
CA LEU A 159 2.24 17.43 -0.43
C LEU A 159 0.77 17.87 -0.32
N VAL A 160 -0.15 16.91 -0.12
CA VAL A 160 -1.57 17.20 0.12
C VAL A 160 -1.75 17.97 1.42
N GLY A 161 -1.03 17.63 2.48
CA GLY A 161 -1.07 18.36 3.74
C GLY A 161 -0.65 19.83 3.60
N VAL A 162 0.43 20.09 2.85
CA VAL A 162 0.86 21.47 2.53
C VAL A 162 -0.17 22.19 1.66
N ALA A 163 -0.76 21.50 0.67
CA ALA A 163 -1.81 22.08 -0.19
C ALA A 163 -3.07 22.42 0.62
N ILE A 164 -3.46 21.58 1.59
CA ILE A 164 -4.56 21.87 2.52
C ILE A 164 -4.28 23.15 3.33
N MET A 165 -3.04 23.37 3.77
CA MET A 165 -2.68 24.60 4.50
C MET A 165 -2.78 25.87 3.64
N GLN A 166 -2.84 25.74 2.31
CA GLN A 166 -3.00 26.83 1.36
C GLN A 166 -4.44 26.98 0.84
N SER A 167 -5.32 26.02 1.14
CA SER A 167 -6.67 25.92 0.60
C SER A 167 -7.72 26.28 1.64
N ALA A 168 -8.85 26.83 1.20
CA ALA A 168 -10.03 27.02 2.05
C ALA A 168 -10.97 25.80 2.08
N ALA A 169 -10.63 24.73 1.36
CA ALA A 169 -11.49 23.55 1.23
C ALA A 169 -11.54 22.67 2.48
N VAL A 170 -10.48 22.67 3.29
CA VAL A 170 -10.28 21.79 4.45
C VAL A 170 -9.57 22.59 5.56
N PRO A 171 -9.90 22.41 6.85
CA PRO A 171 -9.20 23.08 7.95
C PRO A 171 -7.69 22.83 7.96
N TRP A 172 -6.90 23.88 8.17
CA TRP A 172 -5.42 23.85 8.11
C TRP A 172 -4.78 22.79 9.03
N TRP A 173 -5.39 22.49 10.18
CA TRP A 173 -4.85 21.54 11.15
C TRP A 173 -4.91 20.09 10.63
N ILE A 174 -5.85 19.77 9.74
CA ILE A 174 -5.87 18.48 9.03
C ILE A 174 -4.65 18.38 8.11
N GLY A 175 -4.27 19.49 7.48
CA GLY A 175 -3.05 19.59 6.69
C GLY A 175 -1.79 19.30 7.52
N LEU A 176 -1.68 19.90 8.70
CA LEU A 176 -0.56 19.66 9.62
C LEU A 176 -0.47 18.19 10.06
N ILE A 177 -1.59 17.56 10.42
CA ILE A 177 -1.62 16.12 10.76
C ILE A 177 -1.15 15.28 9.56
N GLY A 178 -1.59 15.62 8.35
CA GLY A 178 -1.19 14.94 7.12
C GLY A 178 0.32 14.99 6.89
N ILE A 179 0.95 16.14 7.13
CA ILE A 179 2.42 16.30 7.03
C ILE A 179 3.13 15.36 8.02
N LEU A 180 2.69 15.31 9.28
CA LEU A 180 3.30 14.47 10.30
C LEU A 180 3.14 12.97 10.00
N VAL A 181 1.93 12.57 9.61
CA VAL A 181 1.63 11.18 9.23
C VAL A 181 2.39 10.77 7.97
N GLY A 182 2.45 11.65 6.97
CA GLY A 182 3.19 11.41 5.75
C GLY A 182 4.70 11.29 5.97
N ALA A 183 5.27 12.10 6.87
CA ALA A 183 6.66 11.97 7.26
C ALA A 183 6.94 10.64 7.97
N LEU A 184 6.03 10.19 8.84
CA LEU A 184 6.12 8.89 9.49
C LEU A 184 6.08 7.73 8.47
N LEU A 185 5.17 7.77 7.50
CA LEU A 185 5.11 6.79 6.41
C LEU A 185 6.37 6.80 5.54
N ALA A 186 6.87 7.98 5.17
CA ALA A 186 8.10 8.09 4.40
C ALA A 186 9.29 7.49 5.17
N LEU A 187 9.34 7.65 6.50
CA LEU A 187 10.37 7.04 7.34
C LEU A 187 10.29 5.50 7.33
N CYS A 188 9.08 4.93 7.32
CA CYS A 188 8.87 3.49 7.20
C CYS A 188 9.47 2.91 5.91
N SER A 189 9.61 3.70 4.84
CA SER A 189 10.27 3.23 3.60
C SER A 189 11.71 2.77 3.83
N LEU A 190 12.38 3.28 4.87
CA LEU A 190 13.78 2.93 5.16
C LEU A 190 13.95 1.55 5.78
N GLU A 191 12.88 0.77 5.97
CA GLU A 191 12.93 -0.55 6.59
C GLU A 191 14.01 -1.45 5.97
N PHE A 192 14.18 -1.47 4.65
CA PHE A 192 15.08 -2.43 3.98
C PHE A 192 16.23 -1.78 3.19
N VAL A 193 16.58 -0.52 3.50
CA VAL A 193 17.60 0.23 2.74
C VAL A 193 18.96 0.22 3.45
N GLY A 194 20.04 0.06 2.69
CA GLY A 194 21.41 0.13 3.20
C GLY A 194 21.74 -1.04 4.13
N GLY A 195 22.31 -0.75 5.30
CA GLY A 195 22.66 -1.78 6.29
C GLY A 195 21.46 -2.55 6.88
N PHE A 196 20.23 -2.20 6.50
CA PHE A 196 19.00 -2.84 6.94
C PHE A 196 18.45 -3.88 5.96
N GLU A 197 19.09 -4.14 4.82
CA GLU A 197 18.56 -5.05 3.79
C GLU A 197 18.24 -6.47 4.31
N GLU A 198 19.19 -7.12 5.00
CA GLU A 198 19.00 -8.53 5.42
C GLU A 198 17.98 -8.70 6.56
N ARG A 199 17.95 -7.77 7.51
CA ARG A 199 17.22 -7.93 8.80
C ARG A 199 16.08 -6.94 8.99
N GLY A 200 15.98 -5.96 8.11
CA GLY A 200 15.09 -4.81 8.27
C GLY A 200 15.50 -3.88 9.41
N TRP A 201 15.07 -2.63 9.35
CA TRP A 201 15.04 -1.73 10.48
C TRP A 201 13.80 -2.04 11.31
N ARG A 202 13.99 -2.83 12.38
CA ARG A 202 12.89 -3.34 13.22
C ARG A 202 11.90 -2.27 13.70
N LEU A 203 12.39 -1.06 13.99
CA LEU A 203 11.53 0.03 14.43
C LEU A 203 10.63 0.52 13.28
N ALA A 204 11.17 0.72 12.07
CA ALA A 204 10.36 1.08 10.91
C ALA A 204 9.28 0.03 10.66
N GLY A 205 9.66 -1.26 10.61
CA GLY A 205 8.70 -2.35 10.41
C GLY A 205 7.63 -2.46 11.50
N ALA A 206 7.99 -2.21 12.76
CA ALA A 206 7.03 -2.20 13.88
C ALA A 206 6.08 -0.99 13.82
N VAL A 207 6.55 0.15 13.30
CA VAL A 207 5.78 1.39 13.19
C VAL A 207 4.84 1.38 11.98
N THR A 208 5.19 0.67 10.89
CA THR A 208 4.44 0.65 9.63
C THR A 208 2.93 0.41 9.80
N PRO A 209 2.45 -0.60 10.56
CA PRO A 209 1.01 -0.82 10.72
C PRO A 209 0.31 0.37 11.40
N PHE A 210 0.93 0.98 12.41
CA PHE A 210 0.39 2.14 13.10
C PHE A 210 0.38 3.38 12.20
N ALA A 211 1.42 3.57 11.38
CA ALA A 211 1.48 4.64 10.40
C ALA A 211 0.34 4.52 9.36
N TYR A 212 0.05 3.31 8.87
CA TYR A 212 -1.08 3.07 7.97
C TYR A 212 -2.45 3.30 8.62
N ILE A 213 -2.61 2.96 9.91
CA ILE A 213 -3.84 3.27 10.66
C ILE A 213 -4.00 4.78 10.80
N ALA A 214 -2.94 5.50 11.21
CA ALA A 214 -2.97 6.95 11.32
C ALA A 214 -3.27 7.63 9.98
N TRP A 215 -2.68 7.12 8.89
CA TRP A 215 -2.97 7.56 7.52
C TRP A 215 -4.41 7.28 7.10
N SER A 216 -4.95 6.11 7.44
CA SER A 216 -6.35 5.76 7.19
C SER A 216 -7.31 6.70 7.92
N VAL A 217 -7.03 7.01 9.19
CA VAL A 217 -7.80 7.98 9.98
C VAL A 217 -7.71 9.38 9.38
N TRP A 218 -6.52 9.79 8.94
CA TRP A 218 -6.33 11.09 8.29
C TRP A 218 -7.09 11.20 6.96
N LEU A 219 -7.09 10.14 6.13
CA LEU A 219 -7.87 10.09 4.89
C LEU A 219 -9.38 10.24 5.18
N VAL A 220 -9.90 9.46 6.15
CA VAL A 220 -11.30 9.56 6.57
C VAL A 220 -11.62 10.96 7.07
N GLY A 221 -10.79 11.53 7.96
CA GLY A 221 -10.98 12.88 8.49
C GLY A 221 -10.97 13.96 7.41
N THR A 222 -10.05 13.85 6.44
CA THR A 222 -10.01 14.74 5.27
C THR A 222 -11.26 14.58 4.41
N GLY A 223 -11.71 13.34 4.19
CA GLY A 223 -12.93 13.06 3.43
C GLY A 223 -14.18 13.63 4.10
N VAL A 224 -14.29 13.49 5.42
CA VAL A 224 -15.37 14.08 6.23
C VAL A 224 -15.35 15.61 6.14
N ALA A 225 -14.19 16.25 6.28
CA ALA A 225 -14.07 17.70 6.17
C ALA A 225 -14.44 18.24 4.78
N LEU A 226 -14.19 17.47 3.71
CA LEU A 226 -14.62 17.82 2.35
C LEU A 226 -16.13 17.67 2.12
N LEU A 227 -16.80 16.77 2.86
CA LEU A 227 -18.25 16.56 2.79
C LEU A 227 -19.03 17.52 3.69
N PHE A 228 -18.48 17.81 4.86
CA PHE A 228 -19.07 18.66 5.89
C PHE A 228 -18.04 19.73 6.25
N PRO A 229 -18.03 20.86 5.52
CA PRO A 229 -17.11 21.95 5.79
C PRO A 229 -17.26 22.38 7.26
N LEU A 230 -16.17 22.24 8.01
CA LEU A 230 -16.06 22.59 9.43
C LEU A 230 -15.71 24.07 9.61
#